data_AF-A0A849QKQ3-F1
#
_entry.id   AF-A0A849QKQ3-F1
#
_cell.length_a   1.000
_cell.length_b   1.000
_cell.length_c   1.000
_cell.angle_alpha   90.00
_cell.angle_beta   90.00
_cell.angle_gamma   90.00
#
_symmetry.space_group_name_H-M   'P 1'
#
loop_
_entity.id
_entity.type
_entity.pdbx_description
1 polymer ?
#
loop_
_entity_poly.entity_id
_entity_poly.type
_entity_poly.pdbx_seq_one_letter_code
_entity_poly.pdbx_strand_id
1 'polypeptide(L)'
;MSRRKIVFFVAVLILMSVHSANAKDINIVDVFSDIDSTDITIHSGEHYTGITLKAELTFKGNVLVSKQIHIDEVSSDTDITKIAFWDLTNPKEGFYRTIMTMSMDGSVLETKYSNFSYGWQAMPGVSIKDIVPDSSGISIILAPFYTTKTGTSKPVLTDIEYMLVDGDTVIYRTTDNRVTVVQATPLSKDWNVLLENNHDYSTRVKARISSPEDAVIAQSKDFTSKDDVRITELYRDETGASATVEGYSQVPFDGYVVFTVTKDDTIIEEVREKSPILTTADDETIEIIWTRKLAAGIYGLSVEVIGNDGDILDRWDTVIESDYDSSADATPVPTPTETPGFSIIPAIFALISLILLSRWMDRRDG
;
A
#
# COMPACT_ATOMS: atom_id res chain seq x y z
N MET A 1 -50.98 -27.95 60.15
CA MET A 1 -50.53 -27.99 58.73
C MET A 1 -50.20 -26.56 58.28
N SER A 2 -49.22 -25.91 58.90
CA SER A 2 -47.83 -25.74 58.47
C SER A 2 -47.62 -24.82 57.24
N ARG A 3 -47.54 -23.51 57.52
CA ARG A 3 -46.97 -22.44 56.67
C ARG A 3 -45.52 -22.70 56.18
N ARG A 4 -44.92 -23.83 56.54
CA ARG A 4 -43.58 -24.28 56.14
C ARG A 4 -43.48 -24.88 54.73
N LYS A 5 -44.59 -25.16 54.04
CA LYS A 5 -44.54 -25.77 52.69
C LYS A 5 -44.62 -24.79 51.52
N ILE A 6 -45.06 -23.55 51.74
CA ILE A 6 -45.16 -22.53 50.68
C ILE A 6 -43.82 -21.80 50.48
N VAL A 7 -42.98 -21.71 51.51
CA VAL A 7 -41.65 -21.08 51.42
C VAL A 7 -40.64 -21.94 50.64
N PHE A 8 -40.82 -23.27 50.62
CA PHE A 8 -39.90 -24.17 49.92
C PHE A 8 -40.16 -24.27 48.41
N PHE A 9 -41.32 -23.84 47.92
CA PHE A 9 -41.64 -23.89 46.48
C PHE A 9 -41.25 -22.61 45.74
N VAL A 10 -41.04 -21.50 46.46
CA VAL A 10 -40.54 -20.24 45.88
C VAL A 10 -39.01 -20.18 45.88
N ALA A 11 -38.33 -20.89 46.80
CA ALA A 11 -36.87 -20.94 46.85
C ALA A 11 -36.21 -21.83 45.79
N VAL A 12 -36.96 -22.74 45.14
CA VAL A 12 -36.43 -23.60 44.06
C VAL A 12 -36.67 -22.98 42.67
N LEU A 13 -37.59 -22.01 42.54
CA LEU A 13 -37.85 -21.34 41.26
C LEU A 13 -36.88 -20.18 40.95
N ILE A 14 -36.10 -19.73 41.94
CA ILE A 14 -35.11 -18.64 41.77
C ILE A 14 -33.72 -19.19 41.38
N LEU A 15 -33.53 -20.52 41.35
CA LEU A 15 -32.30 -21.18 40.86
C LEU A 15 -32.36 -21.61 39.39
N MET A 16 -33.39 -21.16 38.65
CA MET A 16 -33.41 -21.15 37.19
C MET A 16 -33.36 -19.72 36.65
N SER A 17 -32.60 -18.84 37.30
CA SER A 17 -31.87 -17.83 36.53
C SER A 17 -30.89 -18.58 35.65
N VAL A 18 -31.43 -19.01 34.50
CA VAL A 18 -30.69 -19.14 33.25
C VAL A 18 -29.83 -17.89 33.23
N HIS A 19 -28.53 -18.06 33.53
CA HIS A 19 -27.56 -17.13 33.00
C HIS A 19 -27.77 -17.30 31.50
N SER A 20 -28.57 -16.40 30.90
CA SER A 20 -28.31 -15.99 29.55
C SER A 20 -26.90 -15.45 29.62
N ALA A 21 -25.91 -16.34 29.45
CA ALA A 21 -24.63 -15.91 28.95
C ALA A 21 -25.04 -15.13 27.70
N ASN A 22 -24.87 -13.80 27.74
CA ASN A 22 -24.91 -13.01 26.53
C ASN A 22 -23.95 -13.74 25.60
N ALA A 23 -24.49 -14.40 24.58
CA ALA A 23 -23.67 -15.02 23.58
C ALA A 23 -22.85 -13.86 23.02
N LYS A 24 -21.53 -13.91 23.22
CA LYS A 24 -20.64 -12.88 22.68
C LYS A 24 -20.92 -12.83 21.18
N ASP A 25 -21.15 -11.64 20.66
CA ASP A 25 -21.44 -11.44 19.24
C ASP A 25 -20.15 -11.45 18.44
N ILE A 26 -19.50 -12.61 18.44
CA ILE A 26 -18.24 -12.88 17.74
C ILE A 26 -18.20 -14.35 17.35
N ASN A 27 -17.94 -14.63 16.08
CA ASN A 27 -17.93 -15.99 15.57
C ASN A 27 -17.01 -16.15 14.35
N ILE A 28 -16.54 -17.38 14.15
CA ILE A 28 -15.81 -17.80 12.96
C ILE A 28 -16.83 -17.97 11.82
N VAL A 29 -16.79 -17.07 10.83
CA VAL A 29 -17.73 -17.05 9.69
C VAL A 29 -17.24 -17.83 8.49
N ASP A 30 -15.93 -17.91 8.27
CA ASP A 30 -15.34 -18.64 7.15
C ASP A 30 -14.02 -19.31 7.56
N VAL A 31 -13.79 -20.48 6.98
CA VAL A 31 -12.57 -21.25 7.16
C VAL A 31 -12.21 -21.90 5.84
N PHE A 32 -10.97 -21.70 5.42
CA PHE A 32 -10.34 -22.49 4.37
C PHE A 32 -9.08 -23.16 4.94
N SER A 33 -8.81 -24.40 4.52
CA SER A 33 -7.52 -25.04 4.82
C SER A 33 -7.10 -25.96 3.69
N ASP A 34 -5.80 -25.98 3.45
CA ASP A 34 -5.12 -26.97 2.63
C ASP A 34 -3.83 -27.42 3.34
N ILE A 35 -2.96 -28.10 2.60
CA ILE A 35 -1.72 -28.65 3.15
C ILE A 35 -0.67 -27.58 3.47
N ASP A 36 -0.79 -26.40 2.88
CA ASP A 36 0.19 -25.33 2.96
C ASP A 36 -0.22 -24.29 4.01
N SER A 37 -1.52 -24.00 4.12
CA SER A 37 -2.03 -22.99 5.06
C SER A 37 -3.49 -23.19 5.51
N THR A 38 -3.92 -22.29 6.39
CA THR A 38 -5.32 -22.11 6.77
C THR A 38 -5.68 -20.63 6.90
N ASP A 39 -6.91 -20.31 6.50
CA ASP A 39 -7.50 -18.98 6.59
C ASP A 39 -8.65 -19.06 7.59
N ILE A 40 -8.73 -18.11 8.50
CA ILE A 40 -9.78 -18.04 9.53
C ILE A 40 -10.36 -16.64 9.49
N THR A 41 -11.63 -16.53 9.14
CA THR A 41 -12.36 -15.25 9.16
C THR A 41 -13.26 -15.20 10.37
N ILE A 42 -13.07 -14.18 11.20
CA ILE A 42 -13.94 -13.87 12.33
C ILE A 42 -14.79 -12.67 11.95
N HIS A 43 -16.08 -12.75 12.25
CA HIS A 43 -16.98 -11.60 12.30
C HIS A 43 -17.20 -11.20 13.76
N SER A 44 -17.21 -9.90 14.02
CA SER A 44 -17.48 -9.34 15.34
C SER A 44 -18.55 -8.26 15.25
N GLY A 45 -19.67 -8.45 15.93
CA GLY A 45 -20.74 -7.45 16.05
C GLY A 45 -20.45 -6.37 17.09
N GLU A 46 -19.49 -6.60 17.99
CA GLU A 46 -19.04 -5.64 19.00
C GLU A 46 -17.51 -5.48 18.99
N HIS A 47 -17.01 -4.52 19.75
CA HIS A 47 -15.57 -4.38 19.99
C HIS A 47 -15.07 -5.44 20.99
N TYR A 48 -14.00 -6.15 20.64
CA TYR A 48 -13.34 -7.11 21.54
C TYR A 48 -11.83 -6.98 21.49
N THR A 49 -11.18 -7.40 22.57
CA THR A 49 -9.72 -7.44 22.69
C THR A 49 -9.23 -8.79 23.17
N GLY A 50 -7.96 -9.09 22.92
CA GLY A 50 -7.27 -10.26 23.47
C GLY A 50 -7.81 -11.61 22.97
N ILE A 51 -8.23 -11.67 21.71
CA ILE A 51 -8.71 -12.92 21.10
C ILE A 51 -7.51 -13.80 20.74
N THR A 52 -7.69 -15.10 20.95
CA THR A 52 -6.70 -16.10 20.58
C THR A 52 -7.33 -17.11 19.64
N LEU A 53 -6.76 -17.21 18.44
CA LEU A 53 -7.05 -18.26 17.47
C LEU A 53 -6.00 -19.35 17.59
N LYS A 54 -6.43 -20.59 17.79
CA LYS A 54 -5.56 -21.77 17.72
C LYS A 54 -6.00 -22.62 16.53
N ALA A 55 -5.06 -22.92 15.63
CA ALA A 55 -5.29 -23.82 14.51
C ALA A 55 -4.40 -25.07 14.66
N GLU A 56 -5.01 -26.26 14.60
CA GLU A 56 -4.31 -27.54 14.71
C GLU A 56 -4.57 -28.37 13.45
N LEU A 57 -3.51 -28.70 12.73
CA LEU A 57 -3.59 -29.60 11.59
C LEU A 57 -3.37 -31.04 12.06
N THR A 58 -4.29 -31.93 11.71
CA THR A 58 -4.30 -33.32 12.15
C THR A 58 -4.28 -34.30 10.97
N PHE A 59 -3.56 -35.41 11.14
CA PHE A 59 -3.52 -36.52 10.19
C PHE A 59 -3.66 -37.85 10.93
N LYS A 60 -4.63 -38.67 10.52
CA LYS A 60 -4.97 -39.95 11.17
C LYS A 60 -5.17 -39.81 12.69
N GLY A 61 -5.77 -38.70 13.13
CA GLY A 61 -6.07 -38.40 14.52
C GLY A 61 -4.91 -37.82 15.34
N ASN A 62 -3.70 -37.72 14.79
CA ASN A 62 -2.57 -37.09 15.46
C ASN A 62 -2.42 -35.63 15.03
N VAL A 63 -2.16 -34.73 15.97
CA VAL A 63 -1.78 -33.34 15.68
C VAL A 63 -0.38 -33.35 15.08
N LEU A 64 -0.24 -32.79 13.88
CA LEU A 64 1.04 -32.64 13.19
C LEU A 64 1.69 -31.31 13.55
N VAL A 65 0.91 -30.24 13.53
CA VAL A 65 1.35 -28.88 13.80
C VAL A 65 0.22 -28.10 14.47
N SER A 66 0.59 -27.17 15.35
CA SER A 66 -0.32 -26.20 15.96
C SER A 66 0.24 -24.80 15.77
N LYS A 67 -0.61 -23.87 15.33
CA LYS A 67 -0.31 -22.45 15.19
C LYS A 67 -1.28 -21.67 16.08
N GLN A 68 -0.78 -20.61 16.70
CA GLN A 68 -1.57 -19.74 17.57
C GLN A 68 -1.38 -18.30 17.10
N ILE A 69 -2.47 -17.59 16.91
CA ILE A 69 -2.51 -16.20 16.47
C ILE A 69 -3.21 -15.39 17.55
N HIS A 70 -2.58 -14.29 17.96
CA HIS A 70 -3.18 -13.32 18.86
C HIS A 70 -3.79 -12.19 18.04
N ILE A 71 -4.98 -11.75 18.46
CA ILE A 71 -5.65 -10.59 17.90
C ILE A 71 -5.87 -9.62 19.05
N ASP A 72 -5.09 -8.55 19.06
CA ASP A 72 -5.12 -7.54 20.11
C ASP A 72 -6.49 -6.88 20.20
N GLU A 73 -7.07 -6.54 19.04
CA GLU A 73 -8.31 -5.79 18.92
C GLU A 73 -9.08 -6.18 17.66
N VAL A 74 -10.42 -6.24 17.78
CA VAL A 74 -11.36 -6.36 16.67
C VAL A 74 -12.44 -5.30 16.85
N SER A 75 -12.66 -4.50 15.82
CA SER A 75 -13.67 -3.44 15.82
C SER A 75 -15.09 -4.00 15.65
N SER A 76 -16.06 -3.22 16.12
CA SER A 76 -17.50 -3.51 15.94
C SER A 76 -17.88 -3.58 14.46
N ASP A 77 -18.72 -4.55 14.10
CA ASP A 77 -19.23 -4.80 12.75
C ASP A 77 -18.13 -4.99 11.68
N THR A 78 -17.04 -5.68 12.05
CA THR A 78 -15.92 -5.95 11.13
C THR A 78 -15.61 -7.43 10.98
N ASP A 79 -15.10 -7.76 9.79
CA ASP A 79 -14.51 -9.06 9.49
C ASP A 79 -12.99 -8.95 9.52
N ILE A 80 -12.33 -9.85 10.24
CA ILE A 80 -10.87 -10.00 10.20
C ILE A 80 -10.53 -11.40 9.73
N THR A 81 -9.68 -11.51 8.71
CA THR A 81 -9.11 -12.78 8.29
C THR A 81 -7.66 -12.89 8.73
N LYS A 82 -7.37 -14.01 9.36
CA LYS A 82 -6.04 -14.43 9.75
C LYS A 82 -5.57 -15.62 8.92
N ILE A 83 -4.29 -15.66 8.58
CA ILE A 83 -3.67 -16.74 7.81
C ILE A 83 -2.56 -17.37 8.63
N ALA A 84 -2.53 -18.70 8.68
CA ALA A 84 -1.43 -19.47 9.26
C ALA A 84 -0.86 -20.44 8.22
N PHE A 85 0.44 -20.38 8.00
CA PHE A 85 1.18 -21.34 7.17
C PHE A 85 1.68 -22.51 8.04
N TRP A 86 1.58 -23.73 7.51
CA TRP A 86 1.88 -24.94 8.28
C TRP A 86 3.35 -25.33 8.29
N ASP A 87 4.12 -24.91 7.28
CA ASP A 87 5.56 -25.20 7.12
C ASP A 87 5.91 -26.70 7.22
N LEU A 88 5.02 -27.56 6.70
CA LEU A 88 5.23 -29.01 6.77
C LEU A 88 6.39 -29.46 5.88
N THR A 89 7.29 -30.27 6.45
CA THR A 89 8.31 -30.98 5.68
C THR A 89 7.81 -32.37 5.29
N ASN A 90 7.65 -32.62 3.99
CA ASN A 90 7.21 -33.90 3.42
C ASN A 90 5.82 -34.37 3.90
N PRO A 91 4.74 -33.62 3.61
CA PRO A 91 3.38 -34.06 3.91
C PRO A 91 3.07 -35.42 3.23
N LYS A 92 2.34 -36.28 3.93
CA LYS A 92 1.93 -37.59 3.41
C LYS A 92 0.61 -37.48 2.67
N GLU A 93 0.42 -38.27 1.62
CA GLU A 93 -0.88 -38.35 0.96
C GLU A 93 -1.97 -38.88 1.92
N GLY A 94 -3.17 -38.30 1.83
CA GLY A 94 -4.35 -38.75 2.56
C GLY A 94 -5.28 -37.61 3.01
N PHE A 95 -6.16 -37.93 3.97
CA PHE A 95 -7.13 -36.99 4.52
C PHE A 95 -6.60 -36.30 5.76
N TYR A 96 -6.69 -34.97 5.75
CA TYR A 96 -6.30 -34.07 6.81
C TYR A 96 -7.53 -33.39 7.39
N ARG A 97 -7.41 -32.96 8.65
CA ARG A 97 -8.41 -32.14 9.31
C ARG A 97 -7.74 -31.02 10.09
N THR A 98 -8.17 -29.80 9.83
CA THR A 98 -7.84 -28.63 10.63
C THR A 98 -8.91 -28.42 11.70
N ILE A 99 -8.47 -28.18 12.94
CA ILE A 99 -9.31 -27.81 14.07
C ILE A 99 -8.98 -26.36 14.42
N MET A 100 -9.96 -25.47 14.38
CA MET A 100 -9.77 -24.05 14.71
C MET A 100 -10.57 -23.73 15.95
N THR A 101 -9.90 -23.24 16.98
CA THR A 101 -10.48 -22.89 18.26
C THR A 101 -10.27 -21.40 18.51
N MET A 102 -11.37 -20.67 18.66
CA MET A 102 -11.35 -19.28 19.10
C MET A 102 -11.59 -19.22 20.60
N SER A 103 -10.74 -18.48 21.30
CA SER A 103 -10.80 -18.32 22.75
C SER A 103 -10.51 -16.89 23.16
N MET A 104 -11.03 -16.50 24.33
CA MET A 104 -10.84 -15.18 24.93
C MET A 104 -10.82 -15.38 26.45
N ASP A 105 -9.88 -14.74 27.15
CA ASP A 105 -9.70 -14.88 28.60
C ASP A 105 -9.57 -16.35 29.07
N GLY A 106 -8.92 -17.18 28.25
CA GLY A 106 -8.76 -18.63 28.50
C GLY A 106 -10.03 -19.46 28.32
N SER A 107 -11.17 -18.85 27.98
CA SER A 107 -12.43 -19.55 27.71
C SER A 107 -12.61 -19.77 26.20
N VAL A 108 -12.93 -20.99 25.80
CA VAL A 108 -13.26 -21.30 24.40
C VAL A 108 -14.62 -20.71 24.06
N LEU A 109 -14.64 -19.90 22.99
CA LEU A 109 -15.86 -19.30 22.45
C LEU A 109 -16.45 -20.19 21.36
N GLU A 110 -15.62 -20.67 20.44
CA GLU A 110 -16.07 -21.47 19.30
C GLU A 110 -15.00 -22.47 18.85
N THR A 111 -15.42 -23.56 18.23
CA THR A 111 -14.54 -24.49 17.52
C THR A 111 -15.15 -24.90 16.19
N LYS A 112 -14.38 -24.76 15.11
CA LYS A 112 -14.73 -25.18 13.75
C LYS A 112 -13.78 -26.28 13.28
N TYR A 113 -14.19 -26.97 12.22
CA TYR A 113 -13.41 -28.02 11.59
C TYR A 113 -13.41 -27.82 10.09
N SER A 114 -12.26 -28.04 9.44
CA SER A 114 -12.13 -28.10 7.99
C SER A 114 -11.45 -29.41 7.61
N ASN A 115 -11.97 -30.13 6.61
CA ASN A 115 -11.41 -31.38 6.13
C ASN A 115 -10.95 -31.21 4.69
N PHE A 116 -9.77 -31.73 4.35
CA PHE A 116 -9.27 -31.72 2.99
C PHE A 116 -8.43 -32.96 2.69
N SER A 117 -8.21 -33.24 1.41
CA SER A 117 -7.32 -34.30 0.95
C SER A 117 -6.06 -33.72 0.33
N TYR A 118 -4.92 -34.34 0.60
CA TYR A 118 -3.64 -34.04 -0.06
C TYR A 118 -3.12 -35.28 -0.79
N GLY A 119 -2.50 -35.09 -1.96
CA GLY A 119 -1.93 -36.16 -2.79
C GLY A 119 -2.92 -36.92 -3.68
N TRP A 120 -4.20 -36.99 -3.31
CA TRP A 120 -5.23 -37.46 -4.24
C TRP A 120 -5.59 -36.34 -5.22
N GLN A 121 -5.44 -36.61 -6.52
CA GLN A 121 -5.84 -35.72 -7.61
C GLN A 121 -7.37 -35.57 -7.65
N ALA A 122 -7.93 -34.75 -6.75
CA ALA A 122 -9.02 -33.88 -7.16
C ALA A 122 -8.36 -32.76 -7.97
N MET A 123 -8.35 -32.91 -9.29
CA MET A 123 -7.80 -31.89 -10.19
C MET A 123 -8.83 -30.78 -10.33
N PRO A 124 -8.64 -29.63 -9.66
CA PRO A 124 -9.59 -28.52 -9.72
C PRO A 124 -9.76 -28.10 -11.18
N GLY A 125 -10.98 -27.71 -11.59
CA GLY A 125 -11.24 -27.33 -12.98
C GLY A 125 -10.34 -26.20 -13.50
N VAL A 126 -9.75 -25.41 -12.61
CA VAL A 126 -8.84 -24.29 -12.89
C VAL A 126 -7.54 -24.46 -12.11
N SER A 127 -6.47 -23.88 -12.64
CA SER A 127 -5.19 -23.69 -11.94
C SER A 127 -4.76 -22.23 -12.01
N ILE A 128 -4.14 -21.76 -10.93
CA ILE A 128 -3.38 -20.51 -10.93
C ILE A 128 -2.00 -20.85 -11.49
N LYS A 129 -1.67 -20.28 -12.65
CA LYS A 129 -0.42 -20.54 -13.38
C LYS A 129 0.69 -19.58 -13.01
N ASP A 130 0.33 -18.35 -12.71
CA ASP A 130 1.28 -17.32 -12.29
C ASP A 130 0.59 -16.31 -11.38
N ILE A 131 1.39 -15.72 -10.49
CA ILE A 131 1.04 -14.63 -9.59
C ILE A 131 2.20 -13.65 -9.66
N VAL A 132 1.92 -12.39 -9.97
CA VAL A 132 2.91 -11.31 -10.04
C VAL A 132 2.38 -10.15 -9.21
N PRO A 133 2.77 -10.08 -7.92
CA PRO A 133 2.42 -8.96 -7.06
C PRO A 133 3.51 -7.88 -7.09
N ASP A 134 3.10 -6.64 -6.89
CA ASP A 134 3.95 -5.48 -6.69
C ASP A 134 3.27 -4.45 -5.77
N SER A 135 3.91 -3.30 -5.59
CA SER A 135 3.41 -2.23 -4.73
C SER A 135 2.15 -1.54 -5.25
N SER A 136 1.75 -1.77 -6.50
CA SER A 136 0.54 -1.21 -7.11
C SER A 136 -0.65 -2.16 -7.00
N GLY A 137 -0.38 -3.47 -7.07
CA GLY A 137 -1.43 -4.46 -7.21
C GLY A 137 -0.93 -5.90 -7.36
N ILE A 138 -1.79 -6.72 -7.95
CA ILE A 138 -1.54 -8.10 -8.29
C ILE A 138 -2.03 -8.39 -9.70
N SER A 139 -1.22 -9.14 -10.45
CA SER A 139 -1.62 -9.78 -11.70
C SER A 139 -1.54 -11.29 -11.56
N ILE A 140 -2.51 -12.02 -12.11
CA ILE A 140 -2.52 -13.48 -12.13
C ILE A 140 -2.83 -14.03 -13.52
N ILE A 141 -2.40 -15.25 -13.77
CA ILE A 141 -2.84 -16.03 -14.93
C ILE A 141 -3.60 -17.25 -14.43
N LEU A 142 -4.89 -17.32 -14.76
CA LEU A 142 -5.69 -18.52 -14.58
C LEU A 142 -5.66 -19.35 -15.86
N ALA A 143 -5.71 -20.67 -15.74
CA ALA A 143 -5.91 -21.54 -16.89
C ALA A 143 -6.81 -22.72 -16.52
N PRO A 144 -7.64 -23.20 -17.46
CA PRO A 144 -8.39 -24.43 -17.25
C PRO A 144 -7.41 -25.58 -17.07
N PHE A 145 -7.68 -26.45 -16.11
CA PHE A 145 -6.83 -27.59 -15.83
C PHE A 145 -6.94 -28.66 -16.93
N TYR A 146 -8.14 -28.83 -17.50
CA TYR A 146 -8.42 -29.80 -18.55
C TYR A 146 -8.41 -29.16 -19.94
N THR A 147 -7.52 -29.63 -20.81
CA THR A 147 -7.71 -29.61 -22.26
C THR A 147 -8.15 -31.00 -22.70
N THR A 148 -9.29 -31.14 -23.39
CA THR A 148 -9.66 -32.44 -23.96
C THR A 148 -8.60 -32.93 -24.96
N LYS A 149 -8.64 -34.21 -25.33
CA LYS A 149 -7.79 -34.76 -26.42
C LYS A 149 -7.96 -34.04 -27.77
N THR A 150 -9.03 -33.26 -27.92
CA THR A 150 -9.31 -32.40 -29.08
C THR A 150 -8.85 -30.95 -28.91
N GLY A 151 -8.15 -30.63 -27.82
CA GLY A 151 -7.69 -29.28 -27.48
C GLY A 151 -8.78 -28.35 -26.93
N THR A 152 -9.97 -28.88 -26.61
CA THR A 152 -11.11 -28.09 -26.15
C THR A 152 -11.14 -28.08 -24.62
N SER A 153 -10.99 -26.92 -24.00
CA SER A 153 -11.15 -26.79 -22.55
C SER A 153 -12.64 -26.73 -22.20
N LYS A 154 -13.04 -27.35 -21.09
CA LYS A 154 -14.38 -27.11 -20.53
C LYS A 154 -14.37 -25.74 -19.85
N PRO A 155 -15.32 -24.83 -20.15
CA PRO A 155 -15.46 -23.59 -19.40
C PRO A 155 -15.65 -23.88 -17.91
N VAL A 156 -14.94 -23.14 -17.08
CA VAL A 156 -15.07 -23.20 -15.62
C VAL A 156 -15.55 -21.85 -15.13
N LEU A 157 -16.49 -21.86 -14.18
CA LEU A 157 -16.94 -20.66 -13.50
C LEU A 157 -16.31 -20.62 -12.10
N THR A 158 -15.61 -19.53 -11.80
CA THR A 158 -14.90 -19.38 -10.54
C THR A 158 -15.04 -17.95 -10.01
N ASP A 159 -15.12 -17.82 -8.70
CA ASP A 159 -14.92 -16.56 -8.00
C ASP A 159 -13.45 -16.48 -7.60
N ILE A 160 -12.81 -15.31 -7.75
CA ILE A 160 -11.41 -15.09 -7.44
C ILE A 160 -11.30 -14.02 -6.37
N GLU A 161 -10.85 -14.41 -5.19
CA GLU A 161 -10.57 -13.51 -4.08
C GLU A 161 -9.07 -13.21 -4.04
N TYR A 162 -8.73 -11.93 -4.04
CA TYR A 162 -7.38 -11.40 -3.93
C TYR A 162 -7.24 -10.77 -2.55
N MET A 163 -6.17 -11.11 -1.85
CA MET A 163 -5.89 -10.63 -0.51
C MET A 163 -4.45 -10.11 -0.45
N LEU A 164 -4.29 -8.94 0.14
CA LEU A 164 -3.00 -8.44 0.60
C LEU A 164 -2.86 -8.78 2.08
N VAL A 165 -1.72 -9.36 2.43
CA VAL A 165 -1.44 -9.94 3.74
C VAL A 165 -0.20 -9.27 4.32
N ASP A 166 -0.34 -8.77 5.55
CA ASP A 166 0.76 -8.29 6.37
C ASP A 166 0.94 -9.23 7.57
N GLY A 167 2.08 -9.93 7.61
CA GLY A 167 2.33 -11.01 8.57
C GLY A 167 1.26 -12.11 8.49
N ASP A 168 0.37 -12.15 9.49
CA ASP A 168 -0.75 -13.10 9.56
C ASP A 168 -2.12 -12.48 9.24
N THR A 169 -2.17 -11.19 8.88
CA THR A 169 -3.42 -10.42 8.78
C THR A 169 -3.70 -10.05 7.34
N VAL A 170 -4.92 -10.33 6.88
CA VAL A 170 -5.41 -9.77 5.60
C VAL A 170 -5.78 -8.30 5.82
N ILE A 171 -5.02 -7.38 5.23
CA ILE A 171 -5.21 -5.92 5.37
C ILE A 171 -6.04 -5.33 4.21
N TYR A 172 -6.11 -6.02 3.08
CA TYR A 172 -6.98 -5.65 1.96
C TYR A 172 -7.51 -6.88 1.25
N ARG A 173 -8.74 -6.80 0.74
CA ARG A 173 -9.41 -7.89 0.03
C ARG A 173 -10.35 -7.36 -1.04
N THR A 174 -10.34 -8.02 -2.20
CA THR A 174 -11.31 -7.78 -3.26
C THR A 174 -11.62 -9.07 -4.01
N THR A 175 -12.75 -9.13 -4.71
CA THR A 175 -13.22 -10.35 -5.36
C THR A 175 -13.75 -10.08 -6.77
N ASP A 176 -13.29 -10.86 -7.74
CA ASP A 176 -13.96 -11.01 -9.03
C ASP A 176 -14.95 -12.16 -8.98
N ASN A 177 -16.23 -11.86 -9.15
CA ASN A 177 -17.29 -12.87 -9.12
C ASN A 177 -17.54 -13.42 -10.53
N ARG A 178 -17.76 -14.74 -10.62
CA ARG A 178 -18.26 -15.43 -11.82
C ARG A 178 -17.32 -15.26 -13.03
N VAL A 179 -16.01 -15.31 -12.80
CA VAL A 179 -15.00 -15.33 -13.85
C VAL A 179 -15.16 -16.62 -14.66
N THR A 180 -15.31 -16.48 -15.98
CA THR A 180 -15.35 -17.62 -16.89
C THR A 180 -13.96 -17.92 -17.44
N VAL A 181 -13.43 -19.09 -17.14
CA VAL A 181 -12.11 -19.55 -17.58
C VAL A 181 -12.27 -20.59 -18.68
N VAL A 182 -11.98 -20.20 -19.92
CA VAL A 182 -11.99 -21.10 -21.10
C VAL A 182 -10.60 -21.35 -21.69
N GLN A 183 -9.67 -20.46 -21.38
CA GLN A 183 -8.27 -20.50 -21.82
C GLN A 183 -7.41 -19.81 -20.76
N ALA A 184 -6.14 -19.51 -21.06
CA ALA A 184 -5.36 -18.63 -20.20
C ALA A 184 -6.06 -17.26 -20.07
N THR A 185 -6.50 -16.93 -18.85
CA THR A 185 -7.22 -15.71 -18.52
C THR A 185 -6.35 -14.88 -17.60
N PRO A 186 -5.75 -13.78 -18.08
CA PRO A 186 -5.07 -12.83 -17.22
C PRO A 186 -6.11 -12.00 -16.45
N LEU A 187 -5.84 -11.74 -15.18
CA LEU A 187 -6.63 -10.85 -14.33
C LEU A 187 -5.69 -9.97 -13.51
N SER A 188 -6.12 -8.77 -13.16
CA SER A 188 -5.36 -7.86 -12.30
C SER A 188 -6.27 -7.09 -11.34
N LYS A 189 -5.71 -6.69 -10.21
CA LYS A 189 -6.33 -5.82 -9.20
C LYS A 189 -5.31 -4.89 -8.59
N ASP A 190 -5.73 -3.65 -8.40
CA ASP A 190 -4.95 -2.65 -7.69
C ASP A 190 -5.18 -2.79 -6.19
N TRP A 191 -4.17 -2.43 -5.41
CA TRP A 191 -4.31 -2.25 -3.96
C TRP A 191 -4.93 -0.89 -3.68
N ASN A 192 -6.04 -0.87 -2.96
CA ASN A 192 -6.68 0.38 -2.52
C ASN A 192 -6.35 0.68 -1.05
N VAL A 193 -5.10 0.43 -0.67
CA VAL A 193 -4.57 0.68 0.67
C VAL A 193 -3.11 1.12 0.53
N LEU A 194 -2.70 2.09 1.36
CA LEU A 194 -1.31 2.54 1.39
C LEU A 194 -0.40 1.44 1.96
N LEU A 195 0.81 1.37 1.43
CA LEU A 195 1.84 0.42 1.84
C LEU A 195 2.99 1.16 2.51
N GLU A 196 3.64 0.48 3.45
CA GLU A 196 4.88 0.98 4.06
C GLU A 196 6.06 0.75 3.12
N ASN A 197 7.05 1.65 3.09
CA ASN A 197 8.22 1.47 2.25
C ASN A 197 9.13 0.36 2.80
N ASN A 198 9.68 -0.49 1.92
CA ASN A 198 10.55 -1.62 2.27
C ASN A 198 9.94 -2.60 3.27
N HIS A 199 8.62 -2.79 3.22
CA HIS A 199 7.94 -3.76 4.04
C HIS A 199 7.62 -5.03 3.25
N ASP A 200 7.80 -6.19 3.88
CA ASP A 200 7.51 -7.47 3.24
C ASP A 200 6.03 -7.81 3.41
N TYR A 201 5.32 -7.88 2.29
CA TYR A 201 3.93 -8.30 2.21
C TYR A 201 3.83 -9.64 1.52
N SER A 202 2.72 -10.34 1.75
CA SER A 202 2.33 -11.50 0.97
C SER A 202 1.02 -11.24 0.24
N THR A 203 0.91 -11.73 -0.98
CA THR A 203 -0.38 -11.81 -1.65
C THR A 203 -0.93 -13.21 -1.52
N ARG A 204 -2.26 -13.30 -1.42
CA ARG A 204 -2.96 -14.58 -1.42
C ARG A 204 -4.12 -14.52 -2.40
N VAL A 205 -4.20 -15.53 -3.26
CA VAL A 205 -5.25 -15.67 -4.26
C VAL A 205 -6.01 -16.94 -3.96
N LYS A 206 -7.32 -16.83 -3.73
CA LYS A 206 -8.23 -17.96 -3.57
C LYS A 206 -9.17 -18.02 -4.77
N ALA A 207 -9.14 -19.13 -5.50
CA ALA A 207 -10.11 -19.40 -6.56
C ALA A 207 -11.15 -20.41 -6.06
N ARG A 208 -12.40 -19.97 -5.92
CA ARG A 208 -13.55 -20.80 -5.56
C ARG A 208 -14.28 -21.20 -6.83
N ILE A 209 -14.11 -22.45 -7.21
CA ILE A 209 -14.70 -23.04 -8.40
C ILE A 209 -16.09 -23.56 -8.04
N SER A 210 -17.10 -23.14 -8.78
CA SER A 210 -18.51 -23.48 -8.51
C SER A 210 -19.10 -24.43 -9.56
N SER A 211 -18.37 -24.73 -10.64
CA SER A 211 -18.78 -25.64 -11.70
C SER A 211 -17.56 -26.06 -12.54
N PRO A 212 -17.39 -27.35 -12.90
CA PRO A 212 -18.36 -28.44 -12.75
C PRO A 212 -18.37 -29.11 -11.36
N GLU A 213 -17.36 -28.87 -10.53
CA GLU A 213 -17.24 -29.44 -9.18
C GLU A 213 -16.79 -28.34 -8.22
N ASP A 214 -17.36 -28.32 -7.02
CA ASP A 214 -16.98 -27.36 -5.98
C ASP A 214 -15.57 -27.67 -5.49
N ALA A 215 -14.67 -26.70 -5.69
CA ALA A 215 -13.29 -26.80 -5.24
C ALA A 215 -12.76 -25.41 -4.90
N VAL A 216 -11.81 -25.35 -3.96
CA VAL A 216 -11.08 -24.12 -3.67
C VAL A 216 -9.60 -24.42 -3.81
N ILE A 217 -8.90 -23.57 -4.55
CA ILE A 217 -7.44 -23.54 -4.57
C ILE A 217 -6.97 -22.21 -4.02
N ALA A 218 -5.86 -22.24 -3.31
CA ALA A 218 -5.19 -21.05 -2.83
C ALA A 218 -3.71 -21.09 -3.19
N GLN A 219 -3.13 -19.93 -3.48
CA GLN A 219 -1.70 -19.76 -3.63
C GLN A 219 -1.29 -18.41 -3.05
N SER A 220 -0.05 -18.33 -2.58
CA SER A 220 0.51 -17.12 -2.02
C SER A 220 1.85 -16.79 -2.66
N LYS A 221 2.18 -15.50 -2.71
CA LYS A 221 3.48 -15.01 -3.19
C LYS A 221 3.86 -13.72 -2.48
N ASP A 222 5.10 -13.68 -2.02
CA ASP A 222 5.65 -12.56 -1.26
C ASP A 222 6.26 -11.50 -2.19
N PHE A 223 6.26 -10.25 -1.72
CA PHE A 223 6.95 -9.14 -2.34
C PHE A 223 7.35 -8.10 -1.28
N THR A 224 8.40 -7.35 -1.57
CA THR A 224 8.79 -6.18 -0.77
C THR A 224 8.24 -4.94 -1.45
N SER A 225 7.45 -4.15 -0.73
CA SER A 225 6.87 -2.90 -1.23
C SER A 225 7.95 -1.82 -1.38
N LYS A 226 7.81 -1.04 -2.44
CA LYS A 226 8.69 0.08 -2.82
C LYS A 226 7.90 1.17 -3.52
N ASP A 227 8.34 2.42 -3.39
CA ASP A 227 7.88 3.50 -4.25
C ASP A 227 8.29 3.24 -5.71
N ASP A 228 7.45 3.74 -6.62
CA ASP A 228 7.68 3.68 -8.07
C ASP A 228 7.02 4.90 -8.67
N VAL A 229 7.79 5.64 -9.47
CA VAL A 229 7.38 6.87 -10.14
C VAL A 229 8.10 6.98 -11.47
N ARG A 230 7.54 7.72 -12.43
CA ARG A 230 8.17 7.93 -13.74
C ARG A 230 8.01 9.36 -14.23
N ILE A 231 9.01 9.82 -14.99
CA ILE A 231 8.93 11.08 -15.72
C ILE A 231 8.10 10.83 -16.98
N THR A 232 6.96 11.51 -17.09
CA THR A 232 6.05 11.37 -18.23
C THR A 232 6.19 12.51 -19.23
N GLU A 233 6.54 13.70 -18.74
CA GLU A 233 6.71 14.90 -19.56
C GLU A 233 7.92 15.73 -19.12
N LEU A 234 8.55 16.42 -20.07
CA LEU A 234 9.72 17.27 -19.83
C LEU A 234 9.70 18.50 -20.75
N TYR A 235 9.69 19.69 -20.15
CA TYR A 235 9.90 20.97 -20.83
C TYR A 235 11.23 21.60 -20.40
N ARG A 236 11.86 22.34 -21.30
CA ARG A 236 13.16 22.99 -21.05
C ARG A 236 13.43 24.11 -22.04
N ASP A 237 14.04 25.17 -21.55
CA ASP A 237 14.55 26.28 -22.34
C ASP A 237 15.79 26.89 -21.66
N GLU A 238 16.26 28.02 -22.18
CA GLU A 238 17.43 28.69 -21.65
C GLU A 238 17.18 29.43 -20.31
N THR A 239 15.94 29.45 -19.81
CA THR A 239 15.51 30.10 -18.56
C THR A 239 15.19 29.09 -17.46
N GLY A 240 14.67 27.92 -17.80
CA GLY A 240 14.33 26.88 -16.83
C GLY A 240 14.00 25.53 -17.45
N ALA A 241 13.45 24.64 -16.62
CA ALA A 241 12.92 23.35 -17.03
C ALA A 241 11.77 22.94 -16.11
N SER A 242 10.94 22.02 -16.59
CA SER A 242 9.93 21.37 -15.77
C SER A 242 9.77 19.90 -16.16
N ALA A 243 9.45 19.08 -15.17
CA ALA A 243 9.21 17.65 -15.37
C ALA A 243 7.92 17.24 -14.66
N THR A 244 7.07 16.49 -15.37
CA THR A 244 5.89 15.85 -14.79
C THR A 244 6.27 14.46 -14.33
N VAL A 245 5.99 14.15 -13.06
CA VAL A 245 6.27 12.85 -12.43
C VAL A 245 4.94 12.21 -12.05
N GLU A 246 4.72 10.97 -12.47
CA GLU A 246 3.51 10.18 -12.17
C GLU A 246 3.86 9.02 -11.22
N GLY A 247 3.00 8.77 -10.24
CA GLY A 247 3.12 7.69 -9.27
C GLY A 247 2.52 6.37 -9.76
N TYR A 248 3.24 5.28 -9.48
CA TYR A 248 2.90 3.92 -9.90
C TYR A 248 2.80 2.93 -8.72
N SER A 249 2.87 3.41 -7.48
CA SER A 249 2.92 2.58 -6.27
C SER A 249 1.97 3.07 -5.17
N GLN A 250 1.46 2.16 -4.35
CA GLN A 250 0.75 2.50 -3.11
C GLN A 250 1.69 2.78 -1.92
N VAL A 251 3.00 2.61 -2.09
CA VAL A 251 3.97 3.23 -1.20
C VAL A 251 4.03 4.71 -1.55
N PRO A 252 3.67 5.63 -0.64
CA PRO A 252 3.73 7.05 -0.92
C PRO A 252 5.15 7.47 -1.28
N PHE A 253 5.33 8.04 -2.47
CA PHE A 253 6.59 8.64 -2.89
C PHE A 253 6.77 9.98 -2.16
N ASP A 254 7.87 10.16 -1.44
CA ASP A 254 8.26 11.41 -0.74
C ASP A 254 9.70 11.82 -1.13
N GLY A 255 10.04 11.60 -2.40
CA GLY A 255 11.38 11.77 -2.94
C GLY A 255 11.67 13.16 -3.54
N TYR A 256 12.67 13.21 -4.43
CA TYR A 256 13.16 14.43 -5.04
C TYR A 256 13.28 14.31 -6.56
N VAL A 257 13.13 15.44 -7.25
CA VAL A 257 13.48 15.57 -8.67
C VAL A 257 14.74 16.43 -8.77
N VAL A 258 15.76 15.92 -9.45
CA VAL A 258 17.06 16.56 -9.59
C VAL A 258 17.29 16.90 -11.05
N PHE A 259 17.47 18.19 -11.33
CA PHE A 259 17.80 18.71 -12.66
C PHE A 259 19.28 19.08 -12.70
N THR A 260 20.03 18.49 -13.62
CA THR A 260 21.46 18.75 -13.78
C THR A 260 21.74 19.26 -15.18
N VAL A 261 22.25 20.50 -15.28
CA VAL A 261 22.67 21.11 -16.54
C VAL A 261 24.17 21.00 -16.69
N THR A 262 24.62 20.48 -17.82
CA THR A 262 26.04 20.32 -18.15
C THR A 262 26.43 21.02 -19.44
N LYS A 263 27.66 21.48 -19.53
CA LYS A 263 28.29 21.97 -20.76
C LYS A 263 29.71 21.44 -20.82
N ASP A 264 30.08 20.80 -21.93
CA ASP A 264 31.41 20.20 -22.11
C ASP A 264 31.81 19.32 -20.90
N ASP A 265 30.89 18.43 -20.50
CA ASP A 265 31.01 17.51 -19.34
C ASP A 265 31.20 18.20 -17.96
N THR A 266 31.02 19.50 -17.88
CA THR A 266 31.08 20.26 -16.63
C THR A 266 29.67 20.61 -16.16
N ILE A 267 29.35 20.31 -14.90
CA ILE A 267 28.09 20.72 -14.27
C ILE A 267 28.09 22.25 -14.15
N ILE A 268 27.12 22.88 -14.79
CA ILE A 268 26.90 24.32 -14.75
C ILE A 268 25.96 24.66 -13.60
N GLU A 269 24.91 23.88 -13.44
CA GLU A 269 23.91 24.06 -12.40
C GLU A 269 23.24 22.72 -12.06
N GLU A 270 22.92 22.54 -10.78
CA GLU A 270 22.16 21.40 -10.27
C GLU A 270 21.10 21.95 -9.31
N VAL A 271 19.84 21.59 -9.54
CA VAL A 271 18.71 22.00 -8.70
C VAL A 271 18.00 20.74 -8.23
N ARG A 272 17.79 20.65 -6.91
CA ARG A 272 17.09 19.53 -6.27
C ARG A 272 15.83 20.05 -5.61
N GLU A 273 14.69 19.60 -6.12
CA GLU A 273 13.37 19.97 -5.61
C GLU A 273 12.68 18.77 -4.99
N LYS A 274 11.97 19.01 -3.88
CA LYS A 274 11.15 17.98 -3.23
C LYS A 274 9.84 17.85 -3.99
N SER A 275 9.45 16.63 -4.36
CA SER A 275 8.15 16.38 -4.97
C SER A 275 7.05 16.34 -3.89
N PRO A 276 5.80 16.73 -4.20
CA PRO A 276 4.65 16.35 -3.39
C PRO A 276 4.50 14.84 -3.24
N ILE A 277 3.69 14.42 -2.28
CA ILE A 277 3.46 12.99 -2.05
C ILE A 277 2.62 12.44 -3.19
N LEU A 278 3.15 11.44 -3.90
CA LEU A 278 2.47 10.77 -5.00
C LEU A 278 2.17 9.30 -4.65
N THR A 279 0.97 8.84 -5.00
CA THR A 279 0.60 7.42 -5.02
C THR A 279 0.20 6.99 -6.43
N THR A 280 -0.23 5.74 -6.62
CA THR A 280 -0.66 5.26 -7.93
C THR A 280 -1.70 6.19 -8.56
N ALA A 281 -1.45 6.60 -9.81
CA ALA A 281 -2.29 7.48 -10.61
C ALA A 281 -2.35 8.95 -10.17
N ASP A 282 -1.55 9.36 -9.18
CA ASP A 282 -1.27 10.78 -8.92
C ASP A 282 -0.14 11.26 -9.84
N ASP A 283 -0.19 12.52 -10.28
CA ASP A 283 0.90 13.19 -10.98
C ASP A 283 1.15 14.60 -10.45
N GLU A 284 2.35 15.11 -10.67
CA GLU A 284 2.70 16.49 -10.36
C GLU A 284 3.79 17.01 -11.30
N THR A 285 3.70 18.31 -11.65
CA THR A 285 4.75 19.00 -12.42
C THR A 285 5.65 19.81 -11.50
N ILE A 286 6.95 19.49 -11.50
CA ILE A 286 7.98 20.25 -10.81
C ILE A 286 8.61 21.22 -11.82
N GLU A 287 8.55 22.52 -11.53
CA GLU A 287 9.18 23.56 -12.35
C GLU A 287 10.36 24.21 -11.64
N ILE A 288 11.43 24.47 -12.37
CA ILE A 288 12.62 25.16 -11.88
C ILE A 288 13.05 26.27 -12.85
N ILE A 289 13.75 27.25 -12.29
CA ILE A 289 14.34 28.36 -13.05
C ILE A 289 15.84 28.35 -12.77
N TRP A 290 16.65 28.42 -13.83
CA TRP A 290 18.11 28.51 -13.70
C TRP A 290 18.50 29.80 -12.95
N THR A 291 19.54 29.73 -12.13
CA THR A 291 20.05 30.90 -11.38
C THR A 291 20.38 32.05 -12.33
N ARG A 292 20.81 31.73 -13.55
CA ARG A 292 21.00 32.69 -14.65
C ARG A 292 20.53 32.08 -15.96
N LYS A 293 20.00 32.93 -16.83
CA LYS A 293 19.69 32.56 -18.21
C LYS A 293 20.93 31.98 -18.90
N LEU A 294 20.81 30.79 -19.48
CA LEU A 294 21.91 30.08 -20.12
C LEU A 294 22.36 30.86 -21.35
N ALA A 295 23.65 31.19 -21.42
CA ALA A 295 24.23 31.88 -22.58
C ALA A 295 24.20 30.99 -23.83
N ALA A 296 24.34 31.60 -25.01
CA ALA A 296 24.33 30.89 -26.28
C ALA A 296 25.23 29.64 -26.28
N GLY A 297 24.68 28.53 -26.76
CA GLY A 297 25.35 27.23 -26.82
C GLY A 297 24.41 26.05 -26.61
N ILE A 298 25.00 24.86 -26.59
CA ILE A 298 24.32 23.59 -26.40
C ILE A 298 24.69 23.06 -25.01
N TYR A 299 23.70 22.64 -24.24
CA TYR A 299 23.85 22.12 -22.88
C TYR A 299 23.18 20.75 -22.78
N GLY A 300 23.76 19.83 -22.00
CA GLY A 300 23.08 18.63 -21.56
C GLY A 300 22.13 18.94 -20.41
N LEU A 301 20.97 18.30 -20.37
CA LEU A 301 20.05 18.28 -19.23
C LEU A 301 19.80 16.83 -18.85
N SER A 302 20.06 16.48 -17.59
CA SER A 302 19.66 15.21 -17.00
C SER A 302 18.64 15.49 -15.89
N VAL A 303 17.50 14.81 -15.93
CA VAL A 303 16.49 14.87 -14.88
C VAL A 303 16.39 13.49 -14.25
N GLU A 304 16.68 13.40 -12.96
CA GLU A 304 16.63 12.16 -12.19
C GLU A 304 15.57 12.26 -11.09
N VAL A 305 14.76 11.21 -10.93
CA VAL A 305 13.83 11.08 -9.81
C VAL A 305 14.44 10.16 -8.77
N ILE A 306 14.65 10.70 -7.58
CA ILE A 306 15.30 10.01 -6.46
C ILE A 306 14.22 9.53 -5.49
N GLY A 307 14.16 8.21 -5.29
CA GLY A 307 13.20 7.51 -4.45
C GLY A 307 13.41 7.72 -2.95
N ASN A 308 12.49 7.15 -2.18
CA ASN A 308 12.47 7.18 -0.72
C ASN A 308 13.76 6.60 -0.09
N ASP A 309 14.40 5.64 -0.78
CA ASP A 309 15.63 4.99 -0.34
C ASP A 309 16.91 5.62 -0.92
N GLY A 310 16.75 6.71 -1.69
CA GLY A 310 17.86 7.41 -2.33
C GLY A 310 18.34 6.76 -3.62
N ASP A 311 17.65 5.76 -4.15
CA ASP A 311 17.88 5.17 -5.46
C ASP A 311 17.28 6.04 -6.58
N ILE A 312 17.81 5.90 -7.79
CA ILE A 312 17.27 6.57 -8.98
C ILE A 312 16.13 5.69 -9.51
N LEU A 313 14.90 6.17 -9.40
CA LEU A 313 13.70 5.47 -9.88
C LEU A 313 13.51 5.65 -11.40
N ASP A 314 13.79 6.86 -11.89
CA ASP A 314 13.74 7.17 -13.32
C ASP A 314 14.73 8.28 -13.68
N ARG A 315 15.11 8.31 -14.97
CA ARG A 315 16.03 9.31 -15.52
C ARG A 315 15.68 9.65 -16.95
N TRP A 316 15.64 10.95 -17.24
CA TRP A 316 15.46 11.49 -18.58
C TRP A 316 16.62 12.40 -18.97
N ASP A 317 17.37 12.01 -20.01
CA ASP A 317 18.46 12.80 -20.57
C ASP A 317 18.04 13.50 -21.87
N THR A 318 18.46 14.76 -22.00
CA THR A 318 18.16 15.57 -23.18
C THR A 318 19.11 16.76 -23.34
N VAL A 319 18.81 17.67 -24.26
CA VAL A 319 19.66 18.81 -24.64
C VAL A 319 18.86 20.11 -24.61
N ILE A 320 19.46 21.18 -24.11
CA ILE A 320 18.98 22.56 -24.19
C ILE A 320 19.83 23.31 -25.22
N GLU A 321 19.18 23.90 -26.23
CA GLU A 321 19.82 24.81 -27.16
C GLU A 321 19.45 26.24 -26.77
N SER A 322 20.44 27.06 -26.44
CA SER A 322 20.27 28.48 -26.16
C SER A 322 20.83 29.32 -27.29
N ASP A 323 20.04 30.25 -27.80
CA ASP A 323 20.46 31.31 -28.70
C ASP A 323 20.61 32.67 -27.98
N TYR A 324 20.50 32.66 -26.64
CA TYR A 324 20.55 33.88 -25.84
C TYR A 324 21.94 34.52 -25.89
N ASP A 325 22.02 35.62 -26.62
CA ASP A 325 23.20 36.46 -26.68
C ASP A 325 23.26 37.40 -25.46
N SER A 326 24.02 36.97 -24.45
CA SER A 326 24.30 37.78 -23.25
C SER A 326 24.95 39.14 -23.55
N SER A 327 25.47 39.38 -24.76
CA SER A 327 26.02 40.68 -25.16
C SER A 327 24.94 41.71 -25.54
N ALA A 328 23.71 41.28 -25.81
CA ALA A 328 22.58 42.17 -26.12
C ALA A 328 21.97 42.85 -24.87
N ASP A 329 22.14 42.25 -23.69
CA ASP A 329 21.69 42.81 -22.40
C ASP A 329 22.77 43.67 -21.70
N ALA A 330 23.93 43.86 -22.36
CA ALA A 330 24.86 44.90 -21.97
C ALA A 330 24.21 46.27 -22.27
N THR A 331 23.41 46.76 -21.33
CA THR A 331 23.05 48.18 -21.30
C THR A 331 24.37 48.95 -21.36
N PRO A 332 24.56 49.89 -22.31
CA PRO A 332 25.79 50.66 -22.34
C PRO A 332 25.91 51.31 -20.96
N VAL A 333 26.97 50.98 -20.23
CA VAL A 333 27.44 51.82 -19.12
C VAL A 333 27.48 53.23 -19.71
N PRO A 334 26.65 54.18 -19.24
CA PRO A 334 26.74 55.52 -19.77
C PRO A 334 28.17 55.98 -19.50
N THR A 335 28.93 56.16 -20.58
CA THR A 335 30.19 56.88 -20.56
C THR A 335 29.95 58.13 -19.72
N PRO A 336 30.76 58.43 -18.70
CA PRO A 336 30.53 59.60 -17.87
C PRO A 336 30.63 60.83 -18.77
N THR A 337 29.48 61.39 -19.12
CA THR A 337 29.42 62.71 -19.73
C THR A 337 29.93 63.66 -18.66
N GLU A 338 31.16 64.17 -18.82
CA GLU A 338 31.64 65.29 -18.05
C GLU A 338 30.60 66.41 -18.17
N THR A 339 29.84 66.60 -17.08
CA THR A 339 28.89 67.70 -16.95
C THR A 339 29.46 68.65 -15.90
N PRO A 340 29.60 69.95 -16.20
CA PRO A 340 30.20 70.93 -15.32
C PRO A 340 29.48 70.98 -13.96
N GLY A 341 30.26 71.07 -12.90
CA GLY A 341 29.82 70.83 -11.53
C GLY A 341 28.60 71.62 -11.09
N PHE A 342 27.65 70.91 -10.50
CA PHE A 342 26.76 71.44 -9.46
C PHE A 342 26.57 70.38 -8.37
N SER A 343 27.15 70.66 -7.21
CA SER A 343 27.09 69.86 -6.00
C SER A 343 25.71 70.02 -5.35
N ILE A 344 24.86 68.99 -5.42
CA ILE A 344 23.58 68.97 -4.70
C ILE A 344 23.48 67.68 -3.87
N ILE A 345 24.31 67.58 -2.85
CA ILE A 345 23.95 66.94 -1.57
C ILE A 345 24.52 67.84 -0.47
N PRO A 346 23.68 68.70 0.13
CA PRO A 346 23.32 68.45 1.53
C PRO A 346 21.85 68.83 1.86
N ALA A 347 20.89 68.58 0.96
CA ALA A 347 19.47 68.82 1.26
C ALA A 347 18.81 67.68 2.06
N ILE A 348 19.36 66.47 2.04
CA ILE A 348 18.79 65.30 2.73
C ILE A 348 19.22 65.25 4.22
N PHE A 349 20.39 65.78 4.57
CA PHE A 349 20.86 65.83 5.97
C PHE A 349 20.14 66.89 6.83
N ALA A 350 19.63 67.97 6.23
CA ALA A 350 18.85 68.99 6.95
C ALA A 350 17.45 68.49 7.35
N LEU A 351 16.83 67.62 6.54
CA LEU A 351 15.49 67.10 6.81
C LEU A 351 15.51 66.02 7.91
N ILE A 352 16.54 65.18 7.95
CA ILE A 352 16.72 64.15 8.98
C ILE A 352 17.04 64.77 10.35
N SER A 353 17.79 65.88 10.36
CA SER A 353 18.11 66.62 11.59
C SER A 353 16.89 67.31 12.22
N LEU A 354 15.93 67.77 11.40
CA LEU A 354 14.70 68.41 11.88
C LEU A 354 13.71 67.40 12.49
N ILE A 355 13.65 66.19 11.92
CA ILE A 355 12.76 65.10 12.39
C ILE A 355 13.28 64.46 13.69
N LEU A 356 14.60 64.45 13.90
CA LEU A 356 15.21 63.94 15.13
C LEU A 356 15.13 64.94 16.30
N LEU A 357 15.07 66.26 16.04
CA LEU A 357 14.84 67.26 17.09
C LEU A 357 13.37 67.33 17.55
N SER A 358 12.40 67.19 16.64
CA SER A 358 10.97 67.23 17.01
C SER A 358 10.57 66.03 17.88
N ARG A 359 11.11 64.83 17.60
CA ARG A 359 10.88 63.62 18.41
C ARG A 359 11.59 63.63 19.78
N TRP A 360 12.56 64.52 20.00
CA TRP A 360 13.23 64.66 21.29
C TRP A 360 12.55 65.69 22.21
N MET A 361 11.87 66.69 21.64
CA MET A 361 11.05 67.65 22.41
C MET A 361 9.70 67.06 22.86
N ASP A 362 9.06 66.18 22.08
CA ASP A 362 7.82 65.49 22.50
C ASP A 362 8.02 64.42 23.60
N ARG A 363 9.27 64.13 24.00
CA ARG A 363 9.60 63.23 25.12
C ARG A 363 9.94 63.94 26.43
N ARG A 364 9.83 65.28 26.48
CA ARG A 364 10.14 66.08 27.69
C ARG A 364 8.96 66.81 28.32
N ASP A 365 7.77 66.76 27.70
CA ASP A 365 6.52 67.30 28.29
C ASP A 365 5.53 66.17 28.64
N GLY A 366 6.05 65.15 29.33
CA GLY A 366 5.28 64.19 30.13
C GLY A 366 5.60 64.38 31.61
#